data_AF-A0A7W1NLT6-F1
#
_entry.id   AF-A0A7W1NLT6-F1
#
_cell.length_a   1.000
_cell.length_b   1.000
_cell.length_c   1.000
_cell.angle_alpha   90.00
_cell.angle_beta   90.00
_cell.angle_gamma   90.00
#
_symmetry.space_group_name_H-M   'P 1'
#
loop_
_entity.id
_entity.type
_entity.pdbx_description
1 polymer ?
#
loop_
_entity_poly.entity_id
_entity_poly.type
_entity_poly.pdbx_seq_one_letter_code
_entity_poly.pdbx_strand_id
1 'polypeptide(L)'
;MMLRFYLRLALLPLIIFTVMLLVIHAQPYNDHELRAVLLPEGCPAPCFMGIRPGITADEAVKLLEKNKWVEKYEHVVDIIEITWKPGKPDWIANEDDIYGSLLSIPQGIVSDIYIDSNLTLGQFLLSFSDLPIQRFHTYKIGGHSNLQYEAIYEDLGIQILIIKSCSHFHAINVTYQDKVVVVYKSKFRDQEKLTNIYNVPRVDFLGTLCN
;
A
#
# COMPACT_ATOMS: atom_id res chain seq x y z
N MET A 1 -13.58 43.16 -37.02
CA MET A 1 -13.62 43.66 -35.61
C MET A 1 -14.14 42.61 -34.63
N MET A 2 -15.13 41.78 -34.99
CA MET A 2 -15.69 40.72 -34.13
C MET A 2 -14.69 39.63 -33.71
N LEU A 3 -13.74 39.25 -34.57
CA LEU A 3 -12.72 38.22 -34.24
C LEU A 3 -11.92 38.54 -32.97
N ARG A 4 -11.60 39.82 -32.74
CA ARG A 4 -10.87 40.25 -31.53
C ARG A 4 -11.68 40.06 -30.25
N PHE A 5 -13.00 40.18 -30.33
CA PHE A 5 -13.89 39.99 -29.20
C PHE A 5 -13.98 38.51 -28.83
N TYR A 6 -14.19 37.63 -29.80
CA TYR A 6 -14.21 36.18 -29.57
C TYR A 6 -12.88 35.66 -29.03
N LEU A 7 -11.76 36.17 -29.54
CA LEU A 7 -10.43 35.76 -29.07
C LEU A 7 -10.22 36.16 -27.61
N ARG A 8 -10.62 37.37 -27.20
CA ARG A 8 -10.58 37.80 -25.79
C ARG A 8 -11.51 36.96 -24.91
N LEU A 9 -12.71 36.65 -25.41
CA LEU A 9 -13.69 35.84 -24.68
C LEU A 9 -13.21 34.40 -24.48
N ALA A 10 -12.48 33.83 -25.43
CA ALA A 10 -11.89 32.49 -25.33
C ALA A 10 -10.61 32.45 -24.48
N LEU A 11 -9.82 33.52 -24.49
CA LEU A 11 -8.56 33.59 -23.74
C LEU A 11 -8.78 33.57 -22.22
N LEU A 12 -9.83 34.25 -21.75
CA LEU A 12 -10.13 34.39 -20.32
C LEU A 12 -10.38 33.05 -19.60
N PRO A 13 -11.28 32.16 -20.07
CA PRO A 13 -11.46 30.85 -19.44
C PRO A 13 -10.24 29.95 -19.58
N LEU A 14 -9.48 30.05 -20.68
CA LEU A 14 -8.24 29.30 -20.87
C LEU A 14 -7.17 29.70 -19.84
N ILE A 15 -7.03 31.00 -19.56
CA ILE A 15 -6.13 31.50 -18.52
C ILE A 15 -6.62 31.01 -17.14
N ILE A 16 -7.90 31.13 -16.83
CA ILE A 16 -8.45 30.66 -15.54
C ILE A 16 -8.18 29.17 -15.34
N PHE A 17 -8.45 28.35 -16.36
CA PHE A 17 -8.21 26.91 -16.30
C PHE A 17 -6.72 26.58 -16.13
N THR A 18 -5.85 27.27 -16.88
CA THR A 18 -4.39 27.09 -16.76
C THR A 18 -3.89 27.49 -15.38
N VAL A 19 -4.38 28.60 -14.82
CA VAL A 19 -4.02 29.03 -13.45
C VAL A 19 -4.49 27.99 -12.43
N MET A 20 -5.71 27.46 -12.55
CA MET A 20 -6.19 26.41 -11.65
C MET A 20 -5.31 25.15 -11.71
N LEU A 21 -4.94 24.69 -12.91
CA LEU A 21 -4.01 23.56 -13.06
C LEU A 21 -2.64 23.85 -12.45
N LEU A 22 -2.08 25.03 -12.72
CA LEU A 22 -0.79 25.43 -12.14
C LEU A 22 -0.84 25.51 -10.62
N VAL A 23 -1.93 25.97 -10.03
CA VAL A 23 -2.11 25.98 -8.57
C VAL A 23 -2.14 24.56 -8.00
N ILE A 24 -2.84 23.63 -8.64
CA ILE A 24 -2.88 22.22 -8.22
C ILE A 24 -1.48 21.59 -8.32
N HIS A 25 -0.77 21.84 -9.42
CA HIS A 25 0.60 21.33 -9.61
C HIS A 25 1.64 22.02 -8.71
N ALA A 26 1.40 23.27 -8.31
CA ALA A 26 2.27 24.02 -7.41
C ALA A 26 2.06 23.68 -5.94
N GLN A 27 0.95 23.04 -5.57
CA GLN A 27 0.79 22.48 -4.24
C GLN A 27 1.75 21.29 -4.10
N PRO A 28 2.79 21.37 -3.26
CA PRO A 28 3.62 20.21 -2.99
C PRO A 28 2.70 19.13 -2.43
N TYR A 29 2.73 17.95 -3.04
CA TYR A 29 2.06 16.80 -2.46
C TYR A 29 2.70 16.59 -1.08
N ASN A 30 1.96 16.92 -0.02
CA ASN A 30 2.48 16.84 1.35
C ASN A 30 2.48 15.38 1.78
N ASP A 31 3.39 14.60 1.19
CA ASP A 31 3.66 13.21 1.56
C ASP A 31 4.74 13.10 2.63
N HIS A 32 5.21 14.23 3.18
CA HIS A 32 6.30 14.19 4.16
C HIS A 32 5.95 13.33 5.37
N GLU A 33 4.71 13.42 5.87
CA GLU A 33 4.24 12.56 6.97
C GLU A 33 4.20 11.09 6.56
N LEU A 34 3.72 10.80 5.35
CA LEU A 34 3.62 9.43 4.88
C LEU A 34 5.00 8.82 4.62
N ARG A 35 5.90 9.55 3.95
CA ARG A 35 7.29 9.14 3.71
C ARG A 35 8.07 8.99 5.00
N ALA A 36 7.94 9.92 5.96
CA ALA A 36 8.62 9.81 7.24
C ALA A 36 8.16 8.57 8.04
N VAL A 37 6.96 8.07 7.77
CA VAL A 37 6.42 6.88 8.45
C VAL A 37 6.75 5.58 7.70
N LEU A 38 6.68 5.58 6.36
CA LEU A 38 7.06 4.42 5.54
C LEU A 38 8.58 4.23 5.47
N LEU A 39 9.35 5.30 5.63
CA LEU A 39 10.81 5.36 5.54
C LEU A 39 11.37 6.23 6.68
N PRO A 40 11.28 5.79 7.94
CA PRO A 40 11.75 6.58 9.08
C PRO A 40 13.26 6.80 9.04
N GLU A 41 13.67 8.04 9.31
CA GLU A 41 15.09 8.38 9.43
C GLU A 41 15.75 7.57 10.56
N GLY A 42 16.94 7.03 10.30
CA GLY A 42 17.69 6.26 11.29
C GLY A 42 17.29 4.79 11.43
N CYS A 43 16.37 4.28 10.59
CA CYS A 43 16.12 2.85 10.48
C CYS A 43 16.44 2.35 9.07
N PRO A 44 17.38 1.39 8.89
CA PRO A 44 17.61 0.79 7.58
C PRO A 44 16.34 0.11 7.07
N ALA A 45 15.88 0.52 5.89
CA ALA A 45 14.71 -0.08 5.24
C ALA A 45 14.97 -1.58 4.95
N PRO A 46 13.91 -2.42 4.99
CA PRO A 46 12.54 -2.11 5.35
C PRO A 46 12.32 -2.07 6.87
N CYS A 47 11.59 -1.07 7.36
CA CYS A 47 11.43 -0.86 8.80
C CYS A 47 10.09 -0.20 9.13
N PHE A 48 9.42 -0.69 10.16
CA PHE A 48 8.20 -0.09 10.68
C PHE A 48 8.30 0.06 12.20
N MET A 49 8.26 1.29 12.70
CA MET A 49 8.39 1.60 14.14
C MET A 49 9.66 1.01 14.80
N GLY A 50 10.75 0.85 14.04
CA GLY A 50 12.00 0.22 14.49
C GLY A 50 12.02 -1.30 14.35
N ILE A 51 10.88 -1.93 14.07
CA ILE A 51 10.78 -3.38 13.80
C ILE A 51 11.22 -3.62 12.36
N ARG A 52 12.12 -4.59 12.19
CA ARG A 52 12.67 -4.96 10.88
C ARG A 52 12.56 -6.46 10.69
N PRO A 53 12.29 -6.93 9.47
CA PRO A 53 12.54 -8.32 9.12
C PRO A 53 13.95 -8.78 9.52
N GLY A 54 14.05 -9.94 10.16
CA GLY A 54 15.28 -10.55 10.66
C GLY A 54 15.55 -10.40 12.16
N ILE A 55 14.80 -9.56 12.89
CA ILE A 55 14.90 -9.48 14.36
C ILE A 55 14.08 -10.60 15.03
N THR A 56 14.41 -10.89 16.29
CA THR A 56 13.67 -11.90 17.06
C THR A 56 12.27 -11.41 17.44
N ALA A 57 11.32 -12.34 17.63
CA ALA A 57 9.98 -12.03 18.12
C ALA A 57 10.02 -11.28 19.46
N ASP A 58 10.91 -11.67 20.38
CA ASP A 58 11.09 -11.00 21.68
C ASP A 58 11.57 -9.54 21.54
N GLU A 59 12.47 -9.27 20.59
CA GLU A 59 12.91 -7.90 20.28
C GLU A 59 11.78 -7.08 19.67
N ALA A 60 11.01 -7.67 18.74
CA ALA A 60 9.86 -7.02 18.14
C ALA A 60 8.79 -6.67 19.18
N VAL A 61 8.48 -7.59 20.10
CA VAL A 61 7.54 -7.36 21.20
C VAL A 61 7.98 -6.18 22.08
N LYS A 62 9.26 -6.11 22.46
CA LYS A 62 9.80 -4.98 23.23
C LYS A 62 9.66 -3.64 22.50
N LEU A 63 9.71 -3.64 21.17
CA LEU A 63 9.49 -2.44 20.35
C LEU A 63 8.00 -2.08 20.28
N LEU A 64 7.11 -3.07 20.17
CA LEU A 64 5.65 -2.86 20.23
C LEU A 64 5.23 -2.30 21.59
N GLU A 65 5.71 -2.86 22.70
CA GLU A 65 5.40 -2.40 24.07
C GLU A 65 5.80 -0.93 24.32
N LYS A 66 6.90 -0.48 23.71
CA LYS A 66 7.38 0.90 23.83
C LYS A 66 6.60 1.88 22.96
N ASN A 67 5.85 1.39 21.98
CA ASN A 67 5.17 2.26 21.03
C ASN A 67 3.81 2.74 21.57
N LYS A 68 3.59 4.06 21.50
CA LYS A 68 2.37 4.69 22.02
C LYS A 68 1.09 4.34 21.25
N TRP A 69 1.19 3.82 20.03
CA TRP A 69 0.04 3.48 19.18
C TRP A 69 -0.46 2.05 19.40
N VAL A 70 0.33 1.16 20.00
CA VAL A 70 -0.07 -0.23 20.25
C VAL A 70 -0.94 -0.30 21.50
N GLU A 71 -2.10 -0.95 21.36
CA GLU A 71 -3.02 -1.21 22.48
C GLU A 71 -2.72 -2.54 23.14
N LYS A 72 -2.72 -3.60 22.33
CA LYS A 72 -2.35 -4.95 22.71
C LYS A 72 -1.73 -5.66 21.51
N TYR A 73 -1.08 -6.78 21.77
CA TYR A 73 -0.65 -7.71 20.76
C TYR A 73 -0.93 -9.13 21.26
N GLU A 74 -1.24 -10.03 20.34
CA GLU A 74 -1.58 -11.41 20.64
C GLU A 74 -0.71 -12.34 19.80
N HIS A 75 -0.10 -13.32 20.45
CA HIS A 75 0.76 -14.30 19.78
C HIS A 75 -0.10 -15.49 19.36
N VAL A 76 -0.32 -15.66 18.05
CA VAL A 76 -1.19 -16.70 17.49
C VAL A 76 -0.36 -17.60 16.57
N VAL A 77 0.26 -18.64 17.11
CA VAL A 77 1.21 -19.48 16.34
C VAL A 77 2.32 -18.59 15.74
N ASP A 78 2.82 -18.83 14.53
CA ASP A 78 3.92 -18.09 13.88
C ASP A 78 3.52 -16.66 13.43
N ILE A 79 2.57 -16.02 14.12
CA ILE A 79 2.20 -14.62 13.91
C ILE A 79 2.00 -13.87 15.24
N ILE A 80 2.24 -12.56 15.21
CA ILE A 80 1.88 -11.62 16.28
C ILE A 80 0.87 -10.64 15.70
N GLU A 81 -0.38 -10.72 16.14
CA GLU A 81 -1.45 -9.78 15.78
C GLU A 81 -1.33 -8.51 16.62
N ILE A 82 -1.58 -7.35 16.01
CA ILE A 82 -1.42 -6.04 16.63
C ILE A 82 -2.76 -5.31 16.63
N THR A 83 -3.24 -4.98 17.82
CA THR A 83 -4.36 -4.06 18.03
C THR A 83 -3.85 -2.67 18.29
N TRP A 84 -4.43 -1.69 17.62
CA TRP A 84 -4.01 -0.30 17.72
C TRP A 84 -4.93 0.53 18.61
N LYS A 85 -4.34 1.41 19.42
CA LYS A 85 -5.07 2.37 20.26
C LYS A 85 -5.82 3.41 19.42
N PRO A 86 -6.90 4.00 19.98
CA PRO A 86 -7.40 5.28 19.51
C PRO A 86 -6.27 6.34 19.50
N GLY A 87 -6.13 7.08 18.40
CA GLY A 87 -5.05 8.08 18.24
C GLY A 87 -3.77 7.57 17.57
N LYS A 88 -3.80 6.35 16.99
CA LYS A 88 -2.86 5.96 15.93
C LYS A 88 -2.96 6.90 14.72
N PRO A 89 -1.95 6.95 13.85
CA PRO A 89 -2.02 7.72 12.61
C PRO A 89 -3.22 7.30 11.75
N ASP A 90 -3.88 8.27 11.11
CA ASP A 90 -5.10 8.04 10.32
C ASP A 90 -4.90 7.09 9.14
N TRP A 91 -3.66 6.95 8.66
CA TRP A 91 -3.33 6.04 7.58
C TRP A 91 -3.33 4.57 8.03
N ILE A 92 -3.22 4.24 9.32
CA ILE A 92 -3.36 2.87 9.79
C ILE A 92 -4.86 2.55 9.84
N ALA A 93 -5.30 1.44 9.24
CA ALA A 93 -6.69 1.01 9.26
C ALA A 93 -7.10 0.40 10.62
N ASN A 94 -8.39 0.42 10.92
CA ASN A 94 -8.95 -0.18 12.14
C ASN A 94 -9.09 -1.69 11.97
N GLU A 95 -9.27 -2.42 13.08
CA GLU A 95 -9.28 -3.90 13.12
C GLU A 95 -10.37 -4.59 12.29
N ASP A 96 -11.35 -3.86 11.78
CA ASP A 96 -12.46 -4.44 11.01
C ASP A 96 -12.06 -4.87 9.58
N ASP A 97 -10.81 -4.63 9.17
CA ASP A 97 -10.29 -5.02 7.85
C ASP A 97 -9.73 -6.47 7.85
N ILE A 98 -9.70 -7.08 6.65
CA ILE A 98 -9.64 -8.54 6.45
C ILE A 98 -8.39 -9.22 7.03
N TYR A 99 -7.25 -8.51 7.12
CA TYR A 99 -5.96 -9.11 7.50
C TYR A 99 -5.45 -8.63 8.85
N GLY A 100 -5.95 -7.49 9.36
CA GLY A 100 -5.40 -6.83 10.52
C GLY A 100 -3.96 -6.37 10.30
N SER A 101 -3.34 -5.84 11.35
CA SER A 101 -1.90 -5.61 11.37
C SER A 101 -1.22 -6.75 12.10
N LEU A 102 -0.21 -7.38 11.50
CA LEU A 102 0.47 -8.53 12.10
C LEU A 102 1.94 -8.61 11.72
N LEU A 103 2.72 -9.30 12.55
CA LEU A 103 4.08 -9.73 12.25
C LEU A 103 4.06 -11.22 11.95
N SER A 104 4.60 -11.64 10.80
CA SER A 104 4.90 -13.05 10.57
C SER A 104 6.24 -13.38 11.20
N ILE A 105 6.26 -14.39 12.08
CA ILE A 105 7.43 -14.77 12.88
C ILE A 105 7.79 -16.26 12.75
N PRO A 106 7.97 -16.79 11.53
CA PRO A 106 8.33 -18.20 11.37
C PRO A 106 9.60 -18.50 12.16
N GLN A 107 9.54 -19.53 13.02
CA GLN A 107 10.66 -19.93 13.87
C GLN A 107 11.12 -18.84 14.85
N GLY A 108 10.21 -17.92 15.23
CA GLY A 108 10.49 -16.87 16.21
C GLY A 108 11.31 -15.69 15.65
N ILE A 109 11.47 -15.57 14.33
CA ILE A 109 12.15 -14.45 13.67
C ILE A 109 11.14 -13.73 12.78
N VAL A 110 11.07 -12.40 12.89
CA VAL A 110 10.19 -11.58 12.04
C VAL A 110 10.59 -11.76 10.58
N SER A 111 9.74 -12.35 9.75
CA SER A 111 9.97 -12.45 8.30
C SER A 111 9.34 -11.28 7.55
N ASP A 112 8.11 -10.95 7.92
CA ASP A 112 7.25 -10.00 7.22
C ASP A 112 6.43 -9.19 8.23
N ILE A 113 6.16 -7.93 7.91
CA ILE A 113 5.32 -7.02 8.71
C ILE A 113 4.16 -6.58 7.84
N TYR A 114 2.94 -6.88 8.22
CA TYR A 114 1.72 -6.54 7.50
C TYR A 114 0.99 -5.42 8.25
N ILE A 115 0.69 -4.32 7.57
CA ILE A 115 -0.03 -3.18 8.13
C ILE A 115 -1.22 -2.86 7.23
N ASP A 116 -2.42 -3.15 7.72
CA ASP A 116 -3.65 -2.68 7.10
C ASP A 116 -3.71 -1.15 7.14
N SER A 117 -3.99 -0.56 5.99
CA SER A 117 -3.87 0.88 5.77
C SER A 117 -5.11 1.48 5.14
N ASN A 118 -5.44 2.70 5.56
CA ASN A 118 -6.45 3.56 4.93
C ASN A 118 -5.90 4.28 3.69
N LEU A 119 -4.62 4.09 3.34
CA LEU A 119 -4.05 4.62 2.11
C LEU A 119 -4.67 3.94 0.90
N THR A 120 -4.95 4.74 -0.13
CA THR A 120 -5.35 4.21 -1.41
C THR A 120 -4.13 3.86 -2.26
N LEU A 121 -4.31 2.97 -3.24
CA LEU A 121 -3.27 2.63 -4.21
C LEU A 121 -2.70 3.88 -4.89
N GLY A 122 -3.55 4.85 -5.25
CA GLY A 122 -3.12 6.11 -5.87
C GLY A 122 -2.24 6.94 -4.95
N GLN A 123 -2.60 7.09 -3.67
CA GLN A 123 -1.77 7.81 -2.71
C GLN A 123 -0.41 7.15 -2.54
N PHE A 124 -0.39 5.82 -2.45
CA PHE A 124 0.87 5.08 -2.29
C PHE A 124 1.75 5.24 -3.54
N LEU A 125 1.22 5.02 -4.74
CA LEU A 125 1.97 5.16 -5.99
C LEU A 125 2.53 6.58 -6.19
N LEU A 126 1.82 7.62 -5.74
CA LEU A 126 2.30 9.00 -5.80
C LEU A 126 3.39 9.32 -4.77
N SER A 127 3.50 8.53 -3.70
CA SER A 127 4.46 8.75 -2.62
C SER A 127 5.87 8.30 -2.98
N PHE A 128 6.03 7.42 -3.97
CA PHE A 128 7.32 6.91 -4.43
C PHE A 128 7.67 7.47 -5.81
N SER A 129 8.95 7.77 -6.02
CA SER A 129 9.45 8.29 -7.30
C SER A 129 9.54 7.20 -8.37
N ASP A 130 9.81 5.97 -7.95
CA ASP A 130 10.05 4.84 -8.85
C ASP A 130 8.78 4.02 -9.06
N LEU A 131 8.69 3.40 -10.24
CA LEU A 131 7.57 2.53 -10.55
C LEU A 131 7.81 1.15 -9.92
N PRO A 132 6.84 0.61 -9.16
CA PRO A 132 6.96 -0.73 -8.62
C PRO A 132 6.84 -1.79 -9.71
N ILE A 133 7.34 -2.98 -9.41
CA ILE A 133 6.99 -4.18 -10.17
C ILE A 133 5.56 -4.55 -9.81
N GLN A 134 4.68 -4.61 -10.80
CA GLN A 134 3.26 -4.88 -10.59
C GLN A 134 2.92 -6.31 -10.98
N ARG A 135 2.14 -7.00 -10.14
CA ARG A 135 1.70 -8.37 -10.38
C ARG A 135 0.22 -8.51 -10.06
N PHE A 136 -0.40 -9.47 -10.75
CA PHE A 136 -1.74 -9.93 -10.46
C PHE A 136 -1.73 -11.44 -10.42
N HIS A 137 -2.41 -12.02 -9.45
CA HIS A 137 -2.71 -13.44 -9.45
C HIS A 137 -4.07 -13.69 -8.86
N THR A 138 -4.71 -14.74 -9.35
CA THR A 138 -5.93 -15.26 -8.77
C THR A 138 -5.61 -16.52 -7.97
N TYR A 139 -6.28 -16.69 -6.84
CA TYR A 139 -6.15 -17.89 -6.03
C TYR A 139 -7.47 -18.22 -5.35
N LYS A 140 -7.62 -19.45 -4.85
CA LYS A 140 -8.84 -19.89 -4.14
C LYS A 140 -8.55 -20.11 -2.67
N ILE A 141 -9.30 -19.48 -1.77
CA ILE A 141 -9.30 -19.75 -0.32
C ILE A 141 -10.73 -20.08 0.09
N GLY A 142 -10.92 -21.20 0.79
CA GLY A 142 -12.25 -21.60 1.28
C GLY A 142 -13.30 -21.77 0.18
N GLY A 143 -12.90 -22.11 -1.04
CA GLY A 143 -13.80 -22.21 -2.20
C GLY A 143 -14.12 -20.89 -2.91
N HIS A 144 -13.68 -19.76 -2.38
CA HIS A 144 -13.83 -18.45 -3.01
C HIS A 144 -12.60 -18.10 -3.85
N SER A 145 -12.80 -17.72 -5.11
CA SER A 145 -11.74 -17.09 -5.92
C SER A 145 -11.45 -15.70 -5.37
N ASN A 146 -10.18 -15.32 -5.30
CA ASN A 146 -9.72 -13.99 -4.92
C ASN A 146 -8.79 -13.47 -6.02
N LEU A 147 -8.85 -12.18 -6.27
CA LEU A 147 -7.87 -11.44 -7.05
C LEU A 147 -6.92 -10.75 -6.07
N GLN A 148 -5.62 -10.98 -6.23
CA GLN A 148 -4.59 -10.23 -5.54
C GLN A 148 -3.78 -9.43 -6.55
N TYR A 149 -3.66 -8.14 -6.24
CA TYR A 149 -2.72 -7.25 -6.88
C TYR A 149 -1.55 -6.99 -5.93
N GLU A 150 -0.36 -6.96 -6.50
CA GLU A 150 0.86 -6.63 -5.80
C GLU A 150 1.59 -5.51 -6.51
N ALA A 151 2.16 -4.59 -5.74
CA ALA A 151 3.14 -3.63 -6.23
C ALA A 151 4.38 -3.70 -5.34
N ILE A 152 5.53 -4.05 -5.92
CA ILE A 152 6.76 -4.37 -5.22
C ILE A 152 7.81 -3.29 -5.48
N TYR A 153 8.34 -2.72 -4.41
CA TYR A 153 9.48 -1.80 -4.39
C TYR A 153 10.68 -2.53 -3.80
N GLU A 154 11.43 -3.23 -4.66
CA GLU A 154 12.51 -4.14 -4.25
C GLU A 154 13.58 -3.43 -3.42
N ASP A 155 14.02 -2.26 -3.88
CA ASP A 155 15.07 -1.46 -3.22
C ASP A 155 14.67 -0.98 -1.82
N LEU A 156 13.37 -0.91 -1.54
CA LEU A 156 12.84 -0.47 -0.26
C LEU A 156 12.44 -1.64 0.64
N GLY A 157 12.38 -2.87 0.12
CA GLY A 157 11.83 -4.01 0.85
C GLY A 157 10.33 -3.84 1.16
N ILE A 158 9.60 -3.06 0.35
CA ILE A 158 8.18 -2.75 0.57
C ILE A 158 7.33 -3.37 -0.55
N GLN A 159 6.21 -3.97 -0.16
CA GLN A 159 5.21 -4.50 -1.06
C GLN A 159 3.83 -3.99 -0.65
N ILE A 160 3.05 -3.57 -1.64
CA ILE A 160 1.63 -3.26 -1.48
C ILE A 160 0.84 -4.49 -1.89
N LEU A 161 -0.18 -4.85 -1.12
CA LEU A 161 -1.16 -5.86 -1.48
C LEU A 161 -2.57 -5.24 -1.54
N ILE A 162 -3.34 -5.67 -2.53
CA ILE A 162 -4.79 -5.44 -2.60
C ILE A 162 -5.41 -6.79 -2.87
N ILE A 163 -6.36 -7.20 -2.04
CA ILE A 163 -7.04 -8.49 -2.17
C ILE A 163 -8.54 -8.23 -2.29
N LYS A 164 -9.14 -8.78 -3.34
CA LYS A 164 -10.57 -8.68 -3.60
C LYS A 164 -11.16 -10.07 -3.76
N SER A 165 -12.21 -10.36 -2.99
CA SER A 165 -12.97 -11.59 -3.15
C SER A 165 -13.83 -11.52 -4.41
N CYS A 166 -13.77 -12.57 -5.22
CA CYS A 166 -14.61 -12.74 -6.39
C CYS A 166 -15.97 -13.31 -6.00
N SER A 167 -16.91 -12.44 -5.65
CA SER A 167 -18.32 -12.81 -5.53
C SER A 167 -18.98 -12.86 -6.92
N HIS A 168 -19.51 -14.04 -7.29
CA HIS A 168 -20.38 -14.31 -8.45
C HIS A 168 -20.09 -13.54 -9.76
N PHE A 169 -19.26 -14.11 -10.64
CA PHE A 169 -19.15 -13.82 -12.10
C PHE A 169 -19.02 -12.34 -12.56
N HIS A 170 -18.73 -11.39 -11.67
CA HIS A 170 -18.48 -10.01 -12.06
C HIS A 170 -16.98 -9.78 -12.31
N ALA A 171 -16.69 -8.95 -13.31
CA ALA A 171 -15.34 -8.45 -13.53
C ALA A 171 -14.91 -7.66 -12.28
N ILE A 172 -13.74 -7.98 -11.74
CA ILE A 172 -13.16 -7.24 -10.62
C ILE A 172 -12.08 -6.34 -11.17
N ASN A 173 -12.18 -5.07 -10.81
CA ASN A 173 -11.20 -4.05 -11.16
C ASN A 173 -10.44 -3.64 -9.92
N VAL A 174 -9.12 -3.60 -10.03
CA VAL A 174 -8.28 -2.86 -9.08
C VAL A 174 -8.22 -1.40 -9.56
N THR A 175 -8.47 -0.48 -8.64
CA THR A 175 -8.57 0.97 -8.89
C THR A 175 -7.64 1.74 -7.96
N TYR A 176 -7.31 2.97 -8.34
CA TYR A 176 -6.51 3.86 -7.50
C TYR A 176 -7.15 4.24 -6.16
N GLN A 177 -8.44 3.93 -5.95
CA GLN A 177 -9.17 4.19 -4.70
C GLN A 177 -9.19 2.98 -3.76
N ASP A 178 -8.69 1.82 -4.21
CA ASP A 178 -8.63 0.64 -3.36
C ASP A 178 -7.63 0.85 -2.24
N LYS A 179 -8.06 0.51 -1.02
CA LYS A 179 -7.19 0.47 0.15
C LYS A 179 -6.12 -0.59 0.00
N VAL A 180 -4.98 -0.36 0.63
CA VAL A 180 -3.82 -1.24 0.52
C VAL A 180 -3.40 -1.83 1.84
N VAL A 181 -2.82 -3.02 1.80
CA VAL A 181 -2.02 -3.57 2.89
C VAL A 181 -0.55 -3.29 2.57
N VAL A 182 0.16 -2.67 3.50
CA VAL A 182 1.59 -2.38 3.35
C VAL A 182 2.38 -3.52 4.01
N VAL A 183 3.27 -4.14 3.24
CA VAL A 183 4.06 -5.29 3.67
C VAL A 183 5.55 -4.97 3.61
N TYR A 184 6.25 -5.11 4.73
CA TYR A 184 7.70 -4.92 4.83
C TYR A 184 8.39 -6.29 4.86
N LYS A 185 9.33 -6.54 3.95
CA LYS A 185 9.94 -7.87 3.74
C LYS A 185 11.46 -7.84 3.66
N SER A 186 12.16 -8.73 4.37
CA SER A 186 13.63 -8.82 4.30
C SER A 186 14.15 -9.11 2.90
N LYS A 187 13.45 -10.00 2.17
CA LYS A 187 13.75 -10.39 0.80
C LYS A 187 12.46 -10.76 0.09
N PHE A 188 12.31 -10.27 -1.13
CA PHE A 188 11.37 -10.86 -2.08
C PHE A 188 11.97 -12.21 -2.49
N ARG A 189 11.58 -13.27 -1.76
CA ARG A 189 12.00 -14.63 -2.09
C ARG A 189 11.73 -14.86 -3.59
N ASP A 190 12.70 -15.41 -4.33
CA ASP A 190 12.61 -15.68 -5.76
C ASP A 190 11.29 -16.40 -6.08
N GLN A 191 10.25 -15.62 -6.41
CA GLN A 191 8.93 -16.13 -6.77
C GLN A 191 8.92 -16.61 -8.23
N GLU A 192 10.03 -17.18 -8.67
CA GLU A 192 10.23 -17.73 -10.01
C GLU A 192 9.27 -18.90 -10.31
N LYS A 193 8.56 -19.42 -9.29
CA LYS A 193 7.60 -20.53 -9.42
C LYS A 193 6.13 -20.16 -9.42
N LEU A 194 5.74 -18.89 -9.31
CA LEU A 194 4.34 -18.51 -9.49
C LEU A 194 4.05 -18.39 -10.98
N THR A 195 3.61 -19.49 -11.58
CA THR A 195 3.15 -19.58 -12.97
C THR A 195 1.99 -18.60 -13.20
N ASN A 196 2.17 -17.69 -14.17
CA ASN A 196 1.27 -16.61 -14.62
C ASN A 196 1.55 -15.21 -14.04
N ILE A 197 2.81 -14.79 -13.96
CA ILE A 197 3.15 -13.37 -13.78
C ILE A 197 2.86 -12.64 -15.11
N TYR A 198 1.80 -11.86 -15.14
CA TYR A 198 1.59 -10.87 -16.20
C TYR A 198 2.35 -9.60 -15.80
N ASN A 199 3.50 -9.35 -16.44
CA ASN A 199 4.16 -8.05 -16.35
C ASN A 199 3.32 -7.05 -17.14
N VAL A 200 2.46 -6.31 -16.46
CA VAL A 200 1.63 -5.30 -17.11
C VAL A 200 2.32 -3.94 -16.95
N PRO A 201 2.67 -3.26 -18.06
CA PRO A 201 3.45 -2.02 -18.00
C PRO A 201 2.68 -0.81 -17.43
N ARG A 202 1.36 -0.89 -17.19
CA ARG A 202 0.56 0.17 -16.54
C ARG A 202 -0.80 -0.34 -16.03
N VAL A 203 -1.15 -0.03 -14.78
CA VAL A 203 -2.52 -0.17 -14.25
C VAL A 203 -3.39 0.97 -14.77
N ASP A 204 -3.67 1.01 -16.08
CA ASP A 204 -4.67 1.99 -16.54
C ASP A 204 -6.07 1.48 -16.18
N PHE A 205 -6.42 0.22 -16.45
CA PHE A 205 -7.54 -0.51 -15.84
C PHE A 205 -7.36 -2.00 -16.14
N LEU A 206 -7.09 -2.84 -15.13
CA LEU A 206 -7.09 -4.29 -15.30
C LEU A 206 -8.31 -4.88 -14.62
N GLY A 207 -9.37 -5.02 -15.40
CA GLY A 207 -10.42 -5.96 -15.10
C GLY A 207 -9.96 -7.35 -15.49
N THR A 208 -9.89 -8.27 -14.53
CA THR A 208 -9.77 -9.69 -14.84
C THR A 208 -11.09 -10.38 -14.59
N LEU A 209 -11.42 -11.34 -15.44
CA LEU A 209 -12.52 -12.27 -15.18
C LEU A 209 -12.03 -13.28 -14.15
N CYS A 210 -12.73 -13.40 -13.03
CA CYS A 210 -12.49 -14.47 -12.08
C CYS A 210 -13.13 -15.76 -12.62
N ASN A 211 -12.31 -16.67 -13.13
CA ASN A 211 -12.72 -18.04 -13.49
C ASN A 211 -12.52 -19.03 -12.33
#